data_AF-A0A932ZQU2-F1
#
_entry.id   AF-A0A932ZQU2-F1
#
_cell.length_a   1.000
_cell.length_b   1.000
_cell.length_c   1.000
_cell.angle_alpha   90.00
_cell.angle_beta   90.00
_cell.angle_gamma   90.00
#
_symmetry.space_group_name_H-M   'P 1'
#
loop_
_entity.id
_entity.type
_entity.pdbx_description
1 polymer ?
#
loop_
_entity_poly.entity_id
_entity_poly.type
_entity_poly.pdbx_seq_one_letter_code
_entity_poly.pdbx_strand_id
1 'polypeptide(L)'
;MDGSFLDAGTVSELRLGVTALAALAAAGEARERALVYIAAHQGADGFISDLRHGRKWGGWEHAYATFAMAGSPGTRDPFERAVRWILSAQNADGSWTYCPEDPRLVQSALHCSMMEALLLARRRGMDIPDTALARATAFLKMQELDGGFRNQSASASHEPTAVAIAALQAAGEHPSLDYLQRELPANFLANLPETAGGGQSGGYPRGLRLYGMLWTSIAYCRSGDREWSAAWQVEIADGLLEHQNPDGSWQGWFGPEYGTAMAVLTLTCEEGHSNVFTE
;
A
#
# COMPACT_ATOMS: atom_id res chain seq x y z
N MET A 1 -2.27 -0.67 25.01
CA MET A 1 -1.51 -0.57 23.76
C MET A 1 -1.00 0.86 23.60
N ASP A 2 0.24 1.03 23.14
CA ASP A 2 0.92 2.34 22.98
C ASP A 2 0.45 3.13 21.73
N GLY A 3 -0.52 2.60 21.01
CA GLY A 3 -1.07 3.18 19.79
C GLY A 3 -0.67 2.46 18.51
N SER A 4 0.30 1.52 18.54
CA SER A 4 0.81 0.90 17.31
C SER A 4 -0.02 -0.27 16.74
N PHE A 5 -1.17 -0.61 17.35
CA PHE A 5 -1.93 -1.86 17.15
C PHE A 5 -1.17 -3.17 17.44
N LEU A 6 0.16 -3.18 17.35
CA LEU A 6 1.00 -4.32 17.72
C LEU A 6 1.17 -4.45 19.25
N ASP A 7 1.33 -5.70 19.71
CA ASP A 7 1.76 -6.00 21.07
C ASP A 7 3.14 -5.39 21.37
N ALA A 8 3.34 -4.96 22.62
CA ALA A 8 4.57 -4.27 23.06
C ALA A 8 5.86 -5.12 22.89
N GLY A 9 5.73 -6.45 22.74
CA GLY A 9 6.82 -7.38 22.50
C GLY A 9 7.09 -7.70 21.02
N THR A 10 6.24 -7.24 20.09
CA THR A 10 6.40 -7.50 18.65
C THR A 10 7.42 -6.54 18.07
N VAL A 11 8.69 -6.97 18.04
CA VAL A 11 9.78 -6.26 17.38
C VAL A 11 9.70 -6.54 15.87
N SER A 12 8.94 -5.71 15.14
CA SER A 12 8.86 -5.77 13.68
C SER A 12 9.58 -4.57 13.07
N GLU A 13 10.46 -4.81 12.09
CA GLU A 13 11.11 -3.76 11.28
C GLU A 13 10.09 -2.89 10.50
N LEU A 14 8.82 -3.29 10.46
CA LEU A 14 7.73 -2.61 9.75
C LEU A 14 6.63 -2.12 10.69
N ARG A 15 6.91 -1.99 11.99
CA ARG A 15 5.91 -1.67 13.01
C ARG A 15 5.06 -0.46 12.62
N LEU A 16 5.70 0.64 12.21
CA LEU A 16 4.97 1.85 11.86
C LEU A 16 4.12 1.66 10.60
N GLY A 17 4.66 1.00 9.57
CA GLY A 17 3.89 0.73 8.34
C GLY A 17 2.67 -0.18 8.58
N VAL A 18 2.81 -1.21 9.43
CA VAL A 18 1.67 -2.05 9.83
C VAL A 18 0.65 -1.26 10.66
N THR A 19 1.10 -0.40 11.57
CA THR A 19 0.20 0.54 12.29
C THR A 19 -0.58 1.42 11.32
N ALA A 20 0.07 1.95 10.28
CA ALA A 20 -0.58 2.80 9.30
C ALA A 20 -1.64 2.06 8.48
N LEU A 21 -1.34 0.84 8.04
CA LEU A 21 -2.32 -0.04 7.39
C LEU A 21 -3.50 -0.37 8.30
N ALA A 22 -3.24 -0.70 9.56
CA ALA A 22 -4.29 -0.95 10.54
C ALA A 22 -5.14 0.30 10.79
N ALA A 23 -4.54 1.50 10.82
CA ALA A 23 -5.27 2.76 10.96
C ALA A 23 -6.16 3.07 9.74
N LEU A 24 -5.74 2.66 8.53
CA LEU A 24 -6.55 2.74 7.32
C LEU A 24 -7.75 1.79 7.34
N ALA A 25 -7.58 0.60 7.94
CA ALA A 25 -8.63 -0.41 8.06
C ALA A 25 -9.58 -0.19 9.26
N ALA A 26 -9.17 0.61 10.25
CA ALA A 26 -9.90 0.82 11.49
C ALA A 26 -10.77 2.09 11.48
N ALA A 27 -11.65 2.22 12.46
CA ALA A 27 -12.46 3.40 12.71
C ALA A 27 -12.48 3.78 14.20
N GLY A 28 -12.98 4.99 14.50
CA GLY A 28 -13.18 5.47 15.87
C GLY A 28 -11.88 5.68 16.66
N GLU A 29 -11.96 5.52 17.98
CA GLU A 29 -10.84 5.86 18.89
C GLU A 29 -9.56 5.06 18.63
N ALA A 30 -9.69 3.81 18.17
CA ALA A 30 -8.53 2.97 17.86
C ALA A 30 -7.70 3.57 16.72
N ARG A 31 -8.38 4.03 15.67
CA ARG A 31 -7.75 4.77 14.56
C ARG A 31 -7.10 6.05 15.04
N GLU A 32 -7.80 6.89 15.80
CA GLU A 32 -7.25 8.18 16.23
C GLU A 32 -6.00 8.02 17.11
N ARG A 33 -5.95 7.01 17.99
CA ARG A 33 -4.73 6.70 18.76
C ARG A 33 -3.55 6.31 17.87
N ALA A 34 -3.81 5.53 16.82
CA ALA A 34 -2.77 5.13 15.88
C ALA A 34 -2.28 6.31 15.03
N LEU A 35 -3.16 7.23 14.65
CA LEU A 35 -2.77 8.46 13.96
C LEU A 35 -1.87 9.35 14.83
N VAL A 36 -2.17 9.49 16.12
CA VAL A 36 -1.29 10.18 17.08
C VAL A 36 0.07 9.48 17.18
N TYR A 37 0.07 8.14 17.28
CA TYR A 37 1.31 7.36 17.30
C TYR A 37 2.13 7.58 16.03
N ILE A 38 1.51 7.54 14.85
CA ILE A 38 2.18 7.74 13.56
C ILE A 38 2.78 9.15 13.47
N ALA A 39 2.00 10.19 13.82
CA ALA A 39 2.47 11.56 13.80
C ALA A 39 3.66 11.80 14.75
N ALA A 40 3.72 11.09 15.87
CA ALA A 40 4.84 11.17 16.81
C ALA A 40 6.16 10.60 16.25
N HIS A 41 6.12 9.80 15.18
CA HIS A 41 7.30 9.26 14.49
C HIS A 41 7.76 10.13 13.31
N GLN A 42 7.15 11.31 13.11
CA GLN A 42 7.55 12.24 12.06
C GLN A 42 8.79 13.07 12.49
N GLY A 43 9.87 12.96 11.72
CA GLY A 43 11.07 13.78 11.88
C GLY A 43 10.83 15.25 11.56
N ALA A 44 11.78 16.12 11.88
CA ALA A 44 11.68 17.56 11.62
C ALA A 44 11.54 17.89 10.12
N ASP A 45 12.17 17.08 9.27
CA ASP A 45 12.12 17.13 7.81
C ASP A 45 10.79 16.65 7.21
N GLY A 46 9.91 16.07 8.02
CA GLY A 46 8.62 15.53 7.59
C GLY A 46 8.66 14.05 7.22
N PHE A 47 9.84 13.41 7.20
CA PHE A 47 9.96 11.96 6.99
C PHE A 47 9.34 11.19 8.16
N ILE A 48 8.75 10.03 7.88
CA ILE A 48 8.07 9.22 8.91
C ILE A 48 8.55 7.78 8.76
N SER A 49 9.22 7.27 9.77
CA SER A 49 9.70 5.88 9.83
C SER A 49 10.03 5.52 11.27
N ASP A 50 9.98 4.22 11.61
CA ASP A 50 10.53 3.76 12.87
C ASP A 50 12.07 3.67 12.82
N LEU A 51 12.72 4.79 13.11
CA LEU A 51 14.18 4.92 13.07
C LEU A 51 14.93 3.96 14.02
N ARG A 52 14.24 3.31 14.98
CA ARG A 52 14.85 2.36 15.92
C ARG A 52 15.37 1.10 15.24
N HIS A 53 14.86 0.76 14.06
CA HIS A 53 15.22 -0.46 13.32
C HIS A 53 15.90 -0.17 11.97
N GLY A 54 16.36 1.08 11.77
CA GLY A 54 16.99 1.54 10.52
C GLY A 54 15.99 1.98 9.45
N ARG A 55 16.50 2.59 8.37
CA ARG A 55 15.68 3.21 7.30
C ARG A 55 15.34 2.29 6.14
N LYS A 56 15.63 0.99 6.24
CA LYS A 56 15.53 0.04 5.12
C LYS A 56 14.15 0.04 4.46
N TRP A 57 13.09 0.18 5.25
CA TRP A 57 11.70 0.21 4.77
C TRP A 57 11.04 1.58 4.90
N GLY A 58 11.82 2.60 5.28
CA GLY A 58 11.27 3.88 5.74
C GLY A 58 10.46 4.61 4.67
N GLY A 59 10.83 4.50 3.39
CA GLY A 59 10.01 5.04 2.30
C GLY A 59 8.61 4.42 2.26
N TRP A 60 8.47 3.11 2.46
CA TRP A 60 7.16 2.45 2.45
C TRP A 60 6.36 2.79 3.70
N GLU A 61 6.98 2.80 4.88
CA GLU A 61 6.32 3.26 6.10
C GLU A 61 5.82 4.71 5.96
N HIS A 62 6.63 5.58 5.36
CA HIS A 62 6.27 6.97 5.10
C HIS A 62 5.05 7.10 4.19
N ALA A 63 5.00 6.35 3.08
CA ALA A 63 3.89 6.41 2.15
C ALA A 63 2.56 6.00 2.83
N TYR A 64 2.55 4.86 3.54
CA TYR A 64 1.34 4.38 4.22
C TYR A 64 0.96 5.24 5.42
N ALA A 65 1.92 5.77 6.17
CA ALA A 65 1.66 6.77 7.21
C ALA A 65 0.99 8.02 6.64
N THR A 66 1.44 8.47 5.46
CA THR A 66 0.85 9.63 4.77
C THR A 66 -0.59 9.36 4.36
N PHE A 67 -0.89 8.17 3.81
CA PHE A 67 -2.27 7.76 3.52
C PHE A 67 -3.15 7.77 4.77
N ALA A 68 -2.69 7.16 5.86
CA ALA A 68 -3.45 7.07 7.11
C ALA A 68 -3.85 8.45 7.65
N MET A 69 -2.93 9.42 7.59
CA MET A 69 -3.14 10.78 8.09
C MET A 69 -4.02 11.66 7.19
N ALA A 70 -4.18 11.34 5.90
CA ALA A 70 -4.92 12.17 4.94
C ALA A 70 -6.41 12.36 5.28
N GLY A 71 -6.96 11.49 6.12
CA GLY A 71 -8.37 11.43 6.48
C GLY A 71 -8.73 11.83 7.90
N SER A 72 -7.86 12.48 8.68
CA SER A 72 -8.22 12.97 10.02
C SER A 72 -7.87 14.46 10.20
N PRO A 73 -8.81 15.29 10.68
CA PRO A 73 -8.53 16.70 11.00
C PRO A 73 -7.38 16.87 12.00
N GLY A 74 -7.21 15.91 12.92
CA GLY A 74 -6.14 15.93 13.93
C GLY A 74 -4.74 15.71 13.35
N THR A 75 -4.63 15.28 12.10
CA THR A 75 -3.35 15.01 11.43
C THR A 75 -3.10 15.86 10.19
N ARG A 76 -3.81 16.99 10.03
CA ARG A 76 -3.60 17.89 8.88
C ARG A 76 -2.16 18.38 8.76
N ASP A 77 -1.61 18.99 9.81
CA ASP A 77 -0.25 19.52 9.80
C ASP A 77 0.81 18.43 9.53
N PRO A 78 0.82 17.27 10.22
CA PRO A 78 1.79 16.22 9.93
C PRO A 78 1.58 15.60 8.54
N PHE A 79 0.35 15.51 8.03
CA PHE A 79 0.08 15.08 6.65
C PHE A 79 0.72 16.03 5.63
N GLU A 80 0.49 17.34 5.75
CA GLU A 80 1.06 18.31 4.81
C GLU A 80 2.59 18.32 4.83
N ARG A 81 3.20 18.14 6.01
CA ARG A 81 4.66 18.00 6.16
C ARG A 81 5.18 16.73 5.49
N ALA A 82 4.45 15.62 5.61
CA ALA A 82 4.83 14.36 4.96
C ALA A 82 4.82 14.51 3.45
N VAL A 83 3.77 15.10 2.89
CA VAL A 83 3.65 15.37 1.44
C VAL A 83 4.78 16.28 0.94
N ARG A 84 5.15 17.32 1.68
CA ARG A 84 6.30 18.17 1.33
C ARG A 84 7.61 17.39 1.31
N TRP A 85 7.77 16.44 2.23
CA TRP A 85 8.92 15.54 2.21
C TRP A 85 8.93 14.68 0.94
N ILE A 86 7.81 14.06 0.54
CA ILE A 86 7.71 13.26 -0.70
C ILE A 86 8.15 14.08 -1.92
N LEU A 87 7.67 15.33 -2.02
CA LEU A 87 8.08 16.23 -3.10
C LEU A 87 9.58 16.53 -3.09
N SER A 88 10.15 16.77 -1.91
CA SER A 88 11.58 17.06 -1.76
C SER A 88 12.49 15.85 -2.04
N ALA A 89 11.98 14.65 -1.81
CA ALA A 89 12.70 13.39 -1.98
C ALA A 89 12.59 12.82 -3.40
N GLN A 90 11.79 13.43 -4.30
CA GLN A 90 11.63 12.95 -5.67
C GLN A 90 12.92 13.15 -6.47
N ASN A 91 13.43 12.08 -7.08
CA ASN A 91 14.60 12.12 -7.93
C ASN A 91 14.34 12.92 -9.23
N ALA A 92 15.42 13.30 -9.93
CA ALA A 92 15.34 14.05 -11.18
C ALA A 92 14.54 13.30 -12.28
N ASP A 93 14.62 11.97 -12.30
CA ASP A 93 13.88 11.08 -13.21
C ASP A 93 12.42 10.83 -12.78
N GLY A 94 12.00 11.37 -11.63
CA GLY A 94 10.65 11.20 -11.08
C GLY A 94 10.49 10.06 -10.07
N SER A 95 11.53 9.25 -9.84
CA SER A 95 11.48 8.09 -8.94
C SER A 95 11.64 8.42 -7.46
N TRP A 96 11.34 7.45 -6.60
CA TRP A 96 11.65 7.45 -5.16
C TRP A 96 12.36 6.16 -4.73
N THR A 97 13.13 6.23 -3.66
CA THR A 97 13.91 5.11 -3.09
C THR A 97 13.47 4.80 -1.68
N TYR A 98 13.59 3.54 -1.26
CA TYR A 98 13.22 3.12 0.11
C TYR A 98 14.04 3.80 1.19
N CYS A 99 15.30 4.01 0.86
CA CYS A 99 16.31 4.66 1.66
C CYS A 99 16.79 5.86 0.83
N PRO A 100 16.52 7.11 1.24
CA PRO A 100 17.03 8.29 0.55
C PRO A 100 18.55 8.24 0.32
N GLU A 101 19.26 7.51 1.18
CA GLU A 101 20.70 7.33 1.16
C GLU A 101 21.19 6.24 0.18
N ASP A 102 20.32 5.39 -0.40
CA ASP A 102 20.70 4.38 -1.41
C ASP A 102 19.82 4.45 -2.68
N PRO A 103 20.30 5.10 -3.76
CA PRO A 103 19.55 5.26 -5.00
C PRO A 103 19.33 3.97 -5.80
N ARG A 104 19.97 2.86 -5.41
CA ARG A 104 19.82 1.55 -6.10
C ARG A 104 18.59 0.78 -5.63
N LEU A 105 17.88 1.27 -4.62
CA LEU A 105 16.68 0.65 -4.06
C LEU A 105 15.39 1.28 -4.58
N VAL A 106 15.38 1.76 -5.83
CA VAL A 106 14.13 2.10 -6.52
C VAL A 106 13.35 0.80 -6.75
N GLN A 107 12.11 0.75 -6.26
CA GLN A 107 11.18 -0.34 -6.56
C GLN A 107 9.85 0.25 -6.99
N SER A 108 9.24 -0.33 -8.02
CA SER A 108 8.01 0.16 -8.63
C SER A 108 6.85 0.28 -7.63
N ALA A 109 6.73 -0.64 -6.67
CA ALA A 109 5.67 -0.58 -5.66
C ALA A 109 5.78 0.65 -4.74
N LEU A 110 6.99 0.98 -4.28
CA LEU A 110 7.23 2.18 -3.47
C LEU A 110 6.96 3.45 -4.27
N HIS A 111 7.50 3.51 -5.49
CA HIS A 111 7.29 4.64 -6.41
C HIS A 111 5.79 4.95 -6.57
N CYS A 112 5.00 3.90 -6.81
CA CYS A 112 3.56 4.03 -6.96
C CYS A 112 2.89 4.54 -5.68
N SER A 113 3.27 4.02 -4.49
CA SER A 113 2.72 4.51 -3.22
C SER A 113 3.06 5.99 -2.97
N MET A 114 4.26 6.46 -3.33
CA MET A 114 4.60 7.87 -3.22
C MET A 114 3.79 8.74 -4.19
N MET A 115 3.62 8.29 -5.44
CA MET A 115 2.81 8.98 -6.43
C MET A 115 1.33 9.08 -5.99
N GLU A 116 0.77 7.99 -5.48
CA GLU A 116 -0.59 7.93 -4.92
C GLU A 116 -0.76 8.91 -3.75
N ALA A 117 0.25 9.06 -2.90
CA ALA A 117 0.19 10.00 -1.77
C ALA A 117 0.13 11.45 -2.25
N LEU A 118 0.86 11.79 -3.33
CA LEU A 118 0.78 13.11 -3.97
C LEU A 118 -0.58 13.33 -4.64
N LEU A 119 -1.12 12.33 -5.33
CA LEU A 119 -2.44 12.40 -5.96
C LEU A 119 -3.55 12.58 -4.92
N LEU A 120 -3.48 11.84 -3.82
CA LEU A 120 -4.37 12.00 -2.68
C LEU A 120 -4.27 13.40 -2.08
N ALA A 121 -3.05 13.91 -1.84
CA ALA A 121 -2.83 15.25 -1.32
C ALA A 121 -3.45 16.33 -2.22
N ARG A 122 -3.35 16.16 -3.54
CA ARG A 122 -4.01 17.03 -4.51
C ARG A 122 -5.54 16.98 -4.38
N ARG A 123 -6.13 15.78 -4.24
CA ARG A 123 -7.58 15.63 -4.00
C ARG A 123 -8.01 16.25 -2.67
N ARG A 124 -7.11 16.31 -1.68
CA ARG A 124 -7.33 17.00 -0.39
C ARG A 124 -7.02 18.50 -0.44
N GLY A 125 -6.81 19.08 -1.62
CA GLY A 125 -6.68 20.51 -1.83
C GLY A 125 -5.28 21.08 -1.61
N MET A 126 -4.25 20.23 -1.48
CA MET A 126 -2.87 20.70 -1.50
C MET A 126 -2.45 21.06 -2.93
N ASP A 127 -1.66 22.12 -3.06
CA ASP A 127 -1.03 22.49 -4.33
C ASP A 127 0.16 21.56 -4.60
N ILE A 128 -0.04 20.62 -5.51
CA ILE A 128 0.96 19.64 -5.93
C ILE A 128 1.40 20.00 -7.34
N PRO A 129 2.69 20.25 -7.61
CA PRO A 129 3.15 20.62 -8.94
C PRO A 129 2.84 19.56 -10.00
N ASP A 130 2.26 19.97 -11.13
CA ASP A 130 2.00 19.06 -12.27
C ASP A 130 3.28 18.43 -12.82
N THR A 131 4.39 19.16 -12.76
CA THR A 131 5.71 18.64 -13.15
C THR A 131 6.17 17.49 -12.26
N ALA A 132 5.80 17.45 -10.98
CA ALA A 132 6.15 16.35 -10.10
C ALA A 132 5.39 15.07 -10.47
N LEU A 133 4.08 15.18 -10.70
CA LEU A 133 3.27 14.04 -11.15
C LEU A 133 3.63 13.58 -12.56
N ALA A 134 3.86 14.50 -13.50
CA ALA A 134 4.22 14.16 -14.87
C ALA A 134 5.52 13.33 -14.92
N ARG A 135 6.52 13.68 -14.11
CA ARG A 135 7.77 12.90 -13.98
C ARG A 135 7.52 11.54 -13.34
N ALA A 136 6.68 11.47 -12.30
CA ALA A 136 6.33 10.20 -11.65
C ALA A 136 5.63 9.23 -12.61
N THR A 137 4.66 9.73 -13.39
CA THR A 137 3.97 8.95 -14.43
C THR A 137 4.93 8.52 -15.54
N ALA A 138 5.80 9.42 -16.01
CA ALA A 138 6.77 9.11 -17.05
C ALA A 138 7.76 7.99 -16.62
N PHE A 139 8.23 8.03 -15.37
CA PHE A 139 9.06 6.96 -14.81
C PHE A 139 8.34 5.61 -14.86
N LEU A 140 7.07 5.57 -14.45
CA LEU A 140 6.29 4.34 -14.41
C LEU A 140 6.03 3.75 -15.81
N LYS A 141 5.72 4.60 -16.79
CA LYS A 141 5.56 4.19 -18.20
C LYS A 141 6.86 3.65 -18.80
N MET A 142 8.02 4.18 -18.40
CA MET A 142 9.32 3.63 -18.81
C MET A 142 9.50 2.20 -18.31
N GLN A 143 9.12 1.93 -17.05
CA GLN A 143 9.18 0.58 -16.47
C GLN A 143 8.24 -0.41 -17.17
N GLU A 144 7.11 0.05 -17.71
CA GLU A 144 6.17 -0.77 -18.48
C GLU A 144 6.77 -1.27 -19.81
N LEU A 145 7.43 -0.38 -20.57
CA LEU A 145 8.05 -0.67 -21.88
C LEU A 145 9.17 -1.73 -21.80
N ASP A 146 9.82 -1.87 -20.65
CA ASP A 146 10.89 -2.85 -20.41
C ASP A 146 10.36 -4.27 -20.08
N GLY A 147 9.07 -4.56 -20.30
CA GLY A 147 8.52 -5.91 -20.22
C GLY A 147 7.85 -6.27 -18.89
N GLY A 148 7.21 -5.27 -18.26
CA GLY A 148 6.42 -5.41 -17.03
C GLY A 148 7.07 -4.73 -15.83
N PHE A 149 6.26 -4.33 -14.84
CA PHE A 149 6.72 -3.61 -13.65
C PHE A 149 7.65 -4.50 -12.82
N ARG A 150 8.96 -4.40 -13.07
CA ARG A 150 9.97 -5.33 -12.50
C ARG A 150 10.15 -5.05 -11.01
N ASN A 151 10.19 -6.12 -10.20
CA ASN A 151 10.94 -6.11 -8.94
C ASN A 151 12.42 -6.43 -9.26
N GLN A 152 13.34 -6.25 -8.32
CA GLN A 152 14.80 -6.43 -8.45
C GLN A 152 15.25 -7.84 -8.94
N SER A 153 14.32 -8.73 -9.26
CA SER A 153 14.52 -10.07 -9.82
C SER A 153 13.78 -10.26 -11.16
N ALA A 154 14.16 -9.54 -12.21
CA ALA A 154 14.03 -9.84 -13.67
C ALA A 154 12.73 -10.45 -14.29
N SER A 155 11.64 -10.70 -13.56
CA SER A 155 10.33 -11.09 -14.08
C SER A 155 9.23 -10.19 -13.51
N ALA A 156 8.20 -9.90 -14.31
CA ALA A 156 7.02 -9.19 -13.84
C ALA A 156 6.36 -10.00 -12.70
N SER A 157 6.24 -9.37 -11.52
CA SER A 157 5.44 -9.91 -10.40
C SER A 157 4.03 -9.35 -10.46
N HIS A 158 3.08 -10.07 -9.88
CA HIS A 158 1.69 -9.62 -9.84
C HIS A 158 1.53 -8.35 -9.04
N GLU A 159 2.12 -8.28 -7.85
CA GLU A 159 1.90 -7.16 -6.92
C GLU A 159 2.41 -5.83 -7.47
N PRO A 160 3.66 -5.71 -7.97
CA PRO A 160 4.12 -4.47 -8.60
C PRO A 160 3.31 -4.09 -9.83
N THR A 161 2.75 -5.08 -10.55
CA THR A 161 1.89 -4.83 -11.71
C THR A 161 0.53 -4.26 -11.29
N ALA A 162 -0.12 -4.86 -10.31
CA ALA A 162 -1.40 -4.38 -9.79
C ALA A 162 -1.27 -2.96 -9.20
N VAL A 163 -0.23 -2.72 -8.40
CA VAL A 163 0.03 -1.40 -7.80
C VAL A 163 0.29 -0.36 -8.90
N ALA A 164 1.05 -0.71 -9.93
CA ALA A 164 1.35 0.22 -11.02
C ALA A 164 0.14 0.55 -11.89
N ILE A 165 -0.69 -0.46 -12.24
CA ILE A 165 -1.95 -0.25 -12.94
C ILE A 165 -2.83 0.71 -12.13
N ALA A 166 -3.01 0.45 -10.83
CA ALA A 166 -3.80 1.30 -9.95
C ALA A 166 -3.26 2.74 -9.92
N ALA A 167 -1.94 2.91 -9.78
CA ALA A 167 -1.33 4.23 -9.70
C ALA A 167 -1.41 5.01 -11.01
N LEU A 168 -1.27 4.35 -12.16
CA LEU A 168 -1.52 4.94 -13.47
C LEU A 168 -2.99 5.38 -13.62
N GLN A 169 -3.95 4.56 -13.20
CA GLN A 169 -5.37 4.93 -13.19
C GLN A 169 -5.64 6.16 -12.30
N ALA A 170 -5.03 6.22 -11.12
CA ALA A 170 -5.13 7.39 -10.24
C ALA A 170 -4.54 8.66 -10.85
N ALA A 171 -3.54 8.52 -11.73
CA ALA A 171 -2.96 9.62 -12.50
C ALA A 171 -3.78 10.01 -13.75
N GLY A 172 -4.92 9.33 -14.01
CA GLY A 172 -5.78 9.57 -15.16
C GLY A 172 -5.36 8.82 -16.43
N GLU A 173 -4.48 7.83 -16.31
CA GLU A 173 -4.08 6.95 -17.41
C GLU A 173 -4.97 5.69 -17.46
N HIS A 174 -5.00 5.00 -18.60
CA HIS A 174 -5.85 3.81 -18.79
C HIS A 174 -5.03 2.60 -19.26
N PRO A 175 -4.18 2.02 -18.40
CA PRO A 175 -3.42 0.82 -18.73
C PRO A 175 -4.33 -0.40 -18.96
N SER A 176 -3.86 -1.38 -19.73
CA SER A 176 -4.57 -2.65 -19.94
C SER A 176 -4.65 -3.47 -18.66
N LEU A 177 -5.78 -4.14 -18.45
CA LEU A 177 -6.01 -5.08 -17.35
C LEU A 177 -5.73 -6.55 -17.72
N ASP A 178 -5.33 -6.84 -18.95
CA ASP A 178 -5.22 -8.21 -19.48
C ASP A 178 -4.33 -9.11 -18.60
N TYR A 179 -3.28 -8.54 -18.01
CA TYR A 179 -2.42 -9.27 -17.07
C TYR A 179 -3.19 -9.69 -15.80
N LEU A 180 -3.93 -8.76 -15.18
CA LEU A 180 -4.70 -9.02 -13.96
C LEU A 180 -5.86 -9.99 -14.22
N GLN A 181 -6.47 -9.92 -15.40
CA GLN A 181 -7.56 -10.82 -15.80
C GLN A 181 -7.07 -12.25 -16.07
N ARG A 182 -5.82 -12.41 -16.52
CA ARG A 182 -5.20 -13.72 -16.75
C ARG A 182 -4.68 -14.38 -15.47
N GLU A 183 -4.14 -13.59 -14.55
CA GLU A 183 -3.63 -14.06 -13.26
C GLU A 183 -4.80 -14.26 -12.27
N LEU A 184 -5.49 -15.39 -12.41
CA LEU A 184 -6.74 -15.72 -11.70
C LEU A 184 -6.63 -15.70 -10.15
N PRO A 185 -7.74 -15.36 -9.45
CA PRO A 185 -7.89 -15.45 -7.99
C PRO A 185 -7.51 -16.80 -7.37
N ALA A 186 -7.75 -17.91 -8.09
CA ALA A 186 -7.45 -19.27 -7.62
C ALA A 186 -5.97 -19.46 -7.23
N ASN A 187 -5.04 -18.77 -7.90
CA ASN A 187 -3.63 -18.80 -7.54
C ASN A 187 -3.39 -18.09 -6.20
N PHE A 188 -4.15 -17.04 -5.89
CA PHE A 188 -4.02 -16.22 -4.68
C PHE A 188 -4.62 -16.90 -3.45
N LEU A 189 -5.80 -17.49 -3.58
CA LEU A 189 -6.52 -18.14 -2.47
C LEU A 189 -5.87 -19.46 -2.05
N ALA A 190 -5.39 -20.28 -3.00
CA ALA A 190 -4.83 -21.62 -2.73
C ALA A 190 -3.53 -21.63 -1.90
N ASN A 191 -3.01 -20.47 -1.50
CA ASN A 191 -1.73 -20.33 -0.79
C ASN A 191 -1.80 -19.29 0.33
N LEU A 192 -3.00 -18.92 0.80
CA LEU A 192 -3.14 -18.17 2.05
C LEU A 192 -2.59 -19.04 3.20
N PRO A 193 -1.86 -18.46 4.16
CA PRO A 193 -1.36 -19.22 5.30
C PRO A 193 -2.55 -19.80 6.08
N GLU A 194 -2.72 -21.12 6.03
CA GLU A 194 -3.87 -21.83 6.60
C GLU A 194 -3.95 -21.69 8.14
N THR A 195 -2.85 -21.41 8.84
CA THR A 195 -2.80 -21.30 10.31
C THR A 195 -1.68 -20.42 10.85
N ALA A 196 -1.85 -19.93 12.09
CA ALA A 196 -0.84 -19.27 12.92
C ALA A 196 0.31 -20.22 13.28
N GLY A 197 1.17 -20.57 12.32
CA GLY A 197 2.22 -21.54 12.56
C GLY A 197 3.16 -21.78 11.37
N GLY A 198 4.25 -21.01 11.33
CA GLY A 198 5.56 -21.52 10.93
C GLY A 198 5.90 -21.57 9.43
N GLY A 199 7.10 -21.05 9.14
CA GLY A 199 7.99 -21.67 8.14
C GLY A 199 8.19 -20.90 6.84
N GLN A 200 9.30 -20.17 6.77
CA GLN A 200 9.94 -19.78 5.52
C GLN A 200 10.24 -21.03 4.69
N SER A 201 9.75 -21.12 3.45
CA SER A 201 10.44 -21.90 2.42
C SER A 201 10.22 -21.25 1.05
N GLY A 202 11.34 -21.16 0.34
CA GLY A 202 11.58 -20.38 -0.88
C GLY A 202 10.74 -20.79 -2.09
N GLY A 203 10.73 -19.85 -3.05
CA GLY A 203 9.67 -19.71 -4.06
C GLY A 203 8.78 -18.54 -3.63
N TYR A 204 8.48 -17.59 -4.55
CA TYR A 204 7.77 -16.32 -4.31
C TYR A 204 7.05 -16.27 -2.96
N PRO A 205 7.51 -15.46 -2.00
CA PRO A 205 7.18 -15.71 -0.61
C PRO A 205 5.68 -15.58 -0.38
N ARG A 206 5.09 -16.70 0.06
CA ARG A 206 3.68 -16.98 0.33
C ARG A 206 2.92 -15.93 1.16
N GLY A 207 3.58 -14.87 1.65
CA GLY A 207 3.02 -13.83 2.51
C GLY A 207 2.61 -12.50 1.87
N LEU A 208 2.95 -12.19 0.59
CA LEU A 208 2.59 -10.91 -0.06
C LEU A 208 1.24 -10.92 -0.81
N ARG A 209 0.54 -12.05 -0.83
CA ARG A 209 -0.69 -12.20 -1.64
C ARG A 209 -1.81 -11.25 -1.21
N LEU A 210 -1.95 -10.98 0.08
CA LEU A 210 -2.93 -10.00 0.58
C LEU A 210 -2.66 -8.58 0.07
N TYR A 211 -1.40 -8.22 -0.12
CA TYR A 211 -1.02 -6.94 -0.74
C TYR A 211 -1.42 -6.90 -2.22
N GLY A 212 -1.12 -7.97 -2.95
CA GLY A 212 -1.55 -8.13 -4.34
C GLY A 212 -3.07 -8.06 -4.49
N MET A 213 -3.81 -8.75 -3.61
CA MET A 213 -5.27 -8.73 -3.60
C MET A 213 -5.82 -7.31 -3.44
N LEU A 214 -5.33 -6.56 -2.44
CA LEU A 214 -5.75 -5.17 -2.22
C LEU A 214 -5.55 -4.32 -3.47
N TRP A 215 -4.35 -4.34 -4.06
CA TRP A 215 -4.04 -3.49 -5.21
C TRP A 215 -4.75 -3.95 -6.49
N THR A 216 -5.05 -5.24 -6.62
CA THR A 216 -5.92 -5.74 -7.70
C THR A 216 -7.37 -5.28 -7.50
N SER A 217 -7.91 -5.33 -6.28
CA SER A 217 -9.24 -4.76 -5.99
C SER A 217 -9.29 -3.26 -6.34
N ILE A 218 -8.28 -2.49 -5.94
CA ILE A 218 -8.19 -1.06 -6.28
C ILE A 218 -8.15 -0.85 -7.79
N ALA A 219 -7.35 -1.64 -8.52
CA ALA A 219 -7.23 -1.54 -9.96
C ALA A 219 -8.55 -1.85 -10.70
N TYR A 220 -9.29 -2.85 -10.24
CA TYR A 220 -10.62 -3.18 -10.78
C TYR A 220 -11.67 -2.13 -10.43
N CYS A 221 -11.69 -1.62 -9.20
CA CYS A 221 -12.63 -0.55 -8.82
C CYS A 221 -12.42 0.72 -9.64
N ARG A 222 -11.17 1.07 -9.94
CA ARG A 222 -10.84 2.28 -10.71
C ARG A 222 -10.98 2.12 -12.22
N SER A 223 -11.04 0.89 -12.74
CA SER A 223 -11.18 0.68 -14.19
C SER A 223 -12.58 1.00 -14.71
N GLY A 224 -13.59 0.94 -13.84
CA GLY A 224 -15.00 1.02 -14.23
C GLY A 224 -15.53 -0.25 -14.91
N ASP A 225 -14.73 -1.32 -14.96
CA ASP A 225 -15.15 -2.64 -15.44
C ASP A 225 -15.98 -3.34 -14.36
N ARG A 226 -17.28 -3.01 -14.33
CA ARG A 226 -18.22 -3.47 -13.30
C ARG A 226 -18.34 -4.98 -13.24
N GLU A 227 -18.25 -5.66 -14.38
CA GLU A 227 -18.38 -7.11 -14.46
C GLU A 227 -17.19 -7.79 -13.80
N TRP A 228 -15.97 -7.41 -14.19
CA TRP A 228 -14.75 -7.95 -13.59
C TRP A 228 -14.57 -7.55 -12.13
N SER A 229 -14.90 -6.30 -11.78
CA SER A 229 -14.88 -5.82 -10.40
C SER A 229 -15.81 -6.65 -9.51
N ALA A 230 -17.06 -6.89 -9.94
CA ALA A 230 -18.00 -7.71 -9.18
C ALA A 230 -17.56 -9.18 -9.08
N ALA A 231 -17.10 -9.77 -10.18
CA ALA A 231 -16.63 -11.16 -10.18
C ALA A 231 -15.42 -11.35 -9.27
N TRP A 232 -14.45 -10.42 -9.33
CA TRP A 232 -13.28 -10.41 -8.44
C TRP A 232 -13.70 -10.28 -6.97
N GLN A 233 -14.64 -9.38 -6.66
CA GLN A 233 -15.09 -9.16 -5.29
C GLN A 233 -15.78 -10.37 -4.68
N VAL A 234 -16.65 -11.06 -5.43
CA VAL A 234 -17.30 -12.29 -4.94
C VAL A 234 -16.25 -13.34 -4.57
N GLU A 235 -15.33 -13.63 -5.50
CA GLU A 235 -14.33 -14.67 -5.33
C GLU A 235 -13.35 -14.36 -4.18
N ILE A 236 -12.87 -13.13 -4.09
CA ILE A 236 -11.94 -12.71 -3.02
C ILE A 236 -12.66 -12.58 -1.68
N ALA A 237 -13.90 -12.11 -1.65
CA ALA A 237 -14.66 -12.02 -0.40
C ALA A 237 -14.93 -13.42 0.18
N ASP A 238 -15.43 -14.34 -0.64
CA ASP A 238 -15.68 -15.72 -0.22
C ASP A 238 -14.38 -16.37 0.26
N GLY A 239 -13.30 -16.25 -0.52
CA GLY A 239 -12.00 -16.81 -0.15
C GLY A 239 -11.39 -16.21 1.11
N LEU A 240 -11.50 -14.90 1.33
CA LEU A 240 -11.02 -14.27 2.56
C LEU A 240 -11.88 -14.70 3.77
N LEU A 241 -13.21 -14.73 3.63
CA LEU A 241 -14.10 -15.12 4.72
C LEU A 241 -13.91 -16.59 5.13
N GLU A 242 -13.62 -17.48 4.19
CA GLU A 242 -13.26 -18.88 4.48
C GLU A 242 -11.98 -19.01 5.32
N HIS A 243 -11.05 -18.04 5.20
CA HIS A 243 -9.77 -18.03 5.91
C HIS A 243 -9.75 -17.08 7.12
N GLN A 244 -10.91 -16.54 7.51
CA GLN A 244 -11.01 -15.70 8.70
C GLN A 244 -10.88 -16.56 9.97
N ASN A 245 -10.02 -16.14 10.89
CA ASN A 245 -9.89 -16.79 12.20
C ASN A 245 -11.17 -16.59 13.05
N PRO A 246 -11.44 -17.45 14.05
CA PRO A 246 -12.61 -17.29 14.93
C PRO A 246 -12.66 -15.97 15.73
N ASP A 247 -11.52 -15.32 15.93
CA ASP A 247 -11.42 -14.01 16.57
C ASP A 247 -11.61 -12.83 15.58
N GLY A 248 -11.89 -13.14 14.32
CA GLY A 248 -12.11 -12.19 13.24
C GLY A 248 -10.83 -11.72 12.54
N SER A 249 -9.65 -12.18 12.96
CA SER A 249 -8.37 -11.79 12.35
C SER A 249 -8.02 -12.59 11.09
N TRP A 250 -7.09 -12.06 10.30
CA TRP A 250 -6.43 -12.79 9.22
C TRP A 250 -4.94 -12.85 9.46
N GLN A 251 -4.35 -14.02 9.23
CA GLN A 251 -2.91 -14.17 9.29
C GLN A 251 -2.25 -13.55 8.05
N GLY A 252 -1.22 -12.73 8.27
CA GLY A 252 -0.38 -12.20 7.21
C GLY A 252 1.11 -12.40 7.51
N TRP A 253 1.97 -11.99 6.58
CA TRP A 253 3.42 -12.13 6.76
C TRP A 253 3.91 -11.40 8.02
N PHE A 254 3.46 -10.16 8.21
CA PHE A 254 3.91 -9.33 9.34
C PHE A 254 3.02 -9.47 10.58
N GLY A 255 2.36 -10.62 10.73
CA GLY A 255 1.45 -10.88 11.85
C GLY A 255 -0.03 -10.68 11.49
N PRO A 256 -0.92 -11.00 12.44
CA PRO A 256 -2.37 -10.90 12.26
C PRO A 256 -2.83 -9.45 12.05
N GLU A 257 -2.13 -8.45 12.57
CA GLU A 257 -2.50 -7.03 12.40
C GLU A 257 -2.35 -6.59 10.94
N TYR A 258 -1.26 -6.99 10.29
CA TYR A 258 -1.05 -6.76 8.86
C TYR A 258 -2.06 -7.54 8.02
N GLY A 259 -2.26 -8.82 8.32
CA GLY A 259 -3.17 -9.67 7.56
C GLY A 259 -4.61 -9.14 7.64
N THR A 260 -5.07 -8.81 8.84
CA THR A 260 -6.40 -8.23 9.09
C THR A 260 -6.56 -6.90 8.38
N ALA A 261 -5.57 -6.00 8.47
CA ALA A 261 -5.64 -4.71 7.78
C ALA A 261 -5.79 -4.88 6.27
N MET A 262 -4.99 -5.75 5.65
CA MET A 262 -5.08 -6.01 4.21
C MET A 262 -6.40 -6.66 3.80
N ALA A 263 -6.88 -7.65 4.55
CA ALA A 263 -8.15 -8.31 4.27
C ALA A 263 -9.32 -7.31 4.35
N VAL A 264 -9.39 -6.51 5.42
CA VAL A 264 -10.43 -5.49 5.59
C VAL A 264 -10.36 -4.43 4.48
N LEU A 265 -9.17 -3.92 4.14
CA LEU A 265 -9.01 -2.96 3.05
C LEU A 265 -9.41 -3.55 1.69
N THR A 266 -9.13 -4.84 1.46
CA THR A 266 -9.51 -5.53 0.23
C THR A 266 -11.02 -5.68 0.13
N LEU A 267 -11.67 -6.14 1.19
CA LEU A 267 -13.12 -6.33 1.29
C LEU A 267 -13.90 -5.01 1.21
N THR A 268 -13.31 -3.91 1.69
CA THR A 268 -13.94 -2.57 1.65
C THR A 268 -13.64 -1.79 0.37
N CYS A 269 -12.85 -2.38 -0.53
CA CYS A 269 -12.59 -1.83 -1.85
C CYS A 269 -13.69 -2.29 -2.83
N GLU A 270 -14.94 -1.90 -2.58
CA GLU A 270 -16.08 -2.25 -3.43
C GLU A 270 -16.66 -1.02 -4.14
N GLU A 271 -17.33 -1.22 -5.28
CA GLU A 271 -17.95 -0.11 -6.00
C GLU A 271 -19.00 0.61 -5.15
N GLY A 272 -18.88 1.94 -5.07
CA GLY A 272 -19.76 2.78 -4.25
C GLY A 272 -19.26 2.98 -2.81
N HIS A 273 -18.18 2.30 -2.40
CA HIS A 273 -17.54 2.51 -1.11
C HIS A 273 -16.28 3.37 -1.26
N SER A 274 -16.35 4.53 -0.61
CA SER A 274 -15.33 5.58 -0.60
C SER A 274 -14.27 5.23 0.44
N ASN A 275 -13.04 4.96 0.00
CA ASN A 275 -11.88 4.83 0.87
C ASN A 275 -10.71 5.64 0.32
N VAL A 276 -9.60 5.74 1.09
CA VAL A 276 -8.45 6.58 0.71
C VAL A 276 -7.87 6.24 -0.67
N PHE A 277 -8.08 5.02 -1.16
CA PHE A 277 -7.61 4.53 -2.45
C PHE A 277 -8.70 4.62 -3.54
N THR A 278 -9.99 4.56 -3.22
CA THR A 278 -11.08 4.61 -4.21
C THR A 278 -11.70 5.99 -4.39
N GLU A 279 -11.38 6.96 -3.52
CA GLU A 279 -11.68 8.40 -3.62
C GLU A 279 -10.79 9.17 -4.59
#